data_AF-A0A949CLA6-F1
#
_entry.id   AF-A0A949CLA6-F1
#
_cell.length_a   1.000
_cell.length_b   1.000
_cell.length_c   1.000
_cell.angle_alpha   90.00
_cell.angle_beta   90.00
_cell.angle_gamma   90.00
#
_symmetry.space_group_name_H-M   'P 1'
#
loop_
_entity.id
_entity.type
_entity.pdbx_description
1 polymer ?
#
loop_
_entity_poly.entity_id
_entity_poly.type
_entity_poly.pdbx_seq_one_letter_code
_entity_poly.pdbx_strand_id
1 'polypeptide(L)'
;QVPEGESDKLRVRRERRVKLLEASLEQLKDPFRDTDDRIVVNDSMLKRVASSTGIAVSKRDVFVSCPKSKGYGYAVWRLSHELKDPQLIVNDISGCCGQLDIQTDGEHLIIAENTRFEVGYYDRDGTRLTGWGKRSRDSDEGFGSCCNPMNIRCCSNGDVLTAESSIGHIKRYRSDGKFVGLIGTARIGGGCKHVAIAFDSERNWHYMMNNDKSAVAVLIPKEQAPAETEDERLSREAVATHGKFLFGTWELDLPNPENGELPKGNEAVSMQDFIASGFGHLEFAPDGAMVKGAKGMKSGKGPAKAESQSLFGALLSSLTGSSEQASQLLSVGQSKWQAIQSKDGKLQLLTIDDGVPGFGATIEFRRGNEALFSFFFSDPSSPSVGTFIYKRTSLEACGRDCSSVCEQK
;
A
#
# COMPACT_ATOMS: atom_id res chain seq x y z
N GLN A 1 2.46 26.72 -65.85
CA GLN A 1 3.81 26.15 -66.05
C GLN A 1 4.51 26.20 -64.70
N VAL A 2 4.74 25.05 -64.06
CA VAL A 2 5.57 24.94 -62.85
C VAL A 2 7.03 24.81 -63.33
N PRO A 3 8.01 25.51 -62.73
CA PRO A 3 9.39 25.51 -63.24
C PRO A 3 10.00 24.11 -63.17
N GLU A 4 10.59 23.63 -64.28
CA GLU A 4 11.19 22.28 -64.42
C GLU A 4 12.25 21.92 -63.36
N GLY A 5 12.78 22.89 -62.60
CA GLY A 5 13.75 22.65 -61.52
C GLY A 5 13.16 22.24 -60.16
N GLU A 6 11.85 22.42 -59.94
CA GLU A 6 11.21 22.13 -58.64
C GLU A 6 10.78 20.66 -58.52
N SER A 7 10.43 20.03 -59.65
CA SER A 7 10.05 18.61 -59.71
C SER A 7 11.25 17.68 -59.45
N ASP A 8 12.44 18.04 -59.93
CA ASP A 8 13.63 17.21 -59.82
C ASP A 8 14.22 17.23 -58.41
N LYS A 9 14.19 18.38 -57.73
CA LYS A 9 14.53 18.47 -56.29
C LYS A 9 13.57 17.65 -55.43
N LEU A 10 12.27 17.65 -55.76
CA LEU A 10 11.27 16.87 -55.05
C LEU A 10 11.48 15.36 -55.27
N ARG A 11 11.84 14.96 -56.49
CA ARG A 11 12.17 13.58 -56.86
C ARG A 11 13.39 13.06 -56.09
N VAL A 12 14.49 13.80 -56.10
CA VAL A 12 15.71 13.45 -55.34
C VAL A 12 15.42 13.35 -53.83
N ARG A 13 14.56 14.23 -53.29
CA ARG A 13 14.19 14.20 -51.87
C ARG A 13 13.30 13.01 -51.52
N ARG A 14 12.41 12.59 -52.43
CA ARG A 14 11.61 11.37 -52.31
C ARG A 14 12.49 10.12 -52.37
N GLU A 15 13.41 10.04 -53.33
CA GLU A 15 14.35 8.91 -53.47
C GLU A 15 15.26 8.75 -52.24
N ARG A 16 15.75 9.86 -51.68
CA ARG A 16 16.51 9.82 -50.41
C ARG A 16 15.66 9.33 -49.24
N ARG A 17 14.38 9.74 -49.18
CA ARG A 17 13.46 9.32 -48.12
C ARG A 17 13.09 7.84 -48.25
N VAL A 18 12.91 7.34 -49.47
CA VAL A 18 12.69 5.92 -49.75
C VAL A 18 13.91 5.10 -49.34
N LYS A 19 15.13 5.49 -49.72
CA LYS A 19 16.36 4.81 -49.28
C LYS A 19 16.54 4.80 -47.75
N LEU A 20 16.20 5.89 -47.07
CA LEU A 20 16.22 5.97 -45.61
C LEU A 20 15.19 5.04 -44.95
N LEU A 21 14.00 4.94 -45.53
CA LEU A 21 12.96 4.03 -45.08
C LEU A 21 13.31 2.56 -45.37
N GLU A 22 13.89 2.26 -46.53
CA GLU A 22 14.40 0.92 -46.87
C GLU A 22 15.54 0.51 -45.93
N ALA A 23 16.49 1.40 -45.64
CA ALA A 23 17.55 1.14 -44.66
C ALA A 23 17.01 0.96 -43.23
N SER A 24 15.98 1.74 -42.84
CA SER A 24 15.31 1.56 -41.54
C SER A 24 14.52 0.25 -41.49
N LEU A 25 13.89 -0.14 -42.61
CA LEU A 25 13.14 -1.39 -42.74
C LEU A 25 14.10 -2.59 -42.74
N GLU A 26 15.30 -2.46 -43.29
CA GLU A 26 16.34 -3.49 -43.25
C GLU A 26 16.94 -3.62 -41.84
N GLN A 27 17.17 -2.49 -41.14
CA GLN A 27 17.53 -2.51 -39.71
C GLN A 27 16.42 -3.11 -38.82
N LEU A 28 15.14 -2.97 -39.22
CA LEU A 28 14.00 -3.58 -38.52
C LEU A 28 13.78 -5.06 -38.87
N LYS A 29 14.39 -5.57 -39.94
CA LYS A 29 14.35 -7.00 -40.29
C LYS A 29 15.36 -7.84 -39.49
N ASP A 30 16.38 -7.22 -38.93
CA ASP A 30 17.46 -7.92 -38.22
C ASP A 30 17.18 -8.35 -36.74
N PRO A 31 16.12 -7.90 -36.03
CA PRO A 31 15.77 -8.48 -34.73
C PRO A 31 14.88 -9.74 -34.80
N PHE A 32 14.32 -10.06 -35.97
CA PHE A 32 13.30 -11.12 -36.11
C PHE A 32 13.71 -12.27 -37.03
N ARG A 33 14.82 -12.15 -37.76
CA ARG A 33 15.24 -13.16 -38.76
C ARG A 33 15.93 -14.40 -38.18
N ASP A 34 16.34 -14.36 -36.90
CA ASP A 34 16.97 -15.50 -36.22
C ASP A 34 16.04 -16.17 -35.19
N THR A 35 14.71 -15.99 -35.35
CA THR A 35 13.70 -16.67 -34.52
C THR A 35 13.16 -17.96 -35.14
N ASP A 36 13.97 -18.62 -35.98
CA ASP A 36 13.78 -20.03 -36.30
C ASP A 36 14.48 -20.90 -35.21
N ASP A 37 13.65 -21.50 -34.35
CA ASP A 37 13.89 -22.77 -33.65
C ASP A 37 15.13 -22.98 -32.77
N ARG A 38 15.74 -21.92 -32.24
CA ARG A 38 16.60 -22.04 -31.06
C ARG A 38 16.19 -21.05 -29.98
N ILE A 39 15.49 -21.56 -28.97
CA ILE A 39 15.32 -20.86 -27.70
C ILE A 39 16.74 -20.59 -27.18
N VAL A 40 17.27 -19.39 -27.41
CA VAL A 40 18.41 -18.88 -26.64
C VAL A 40 17.85 -18.61 -25.26
N VAL A 41 17.90 -19.66 -24.44
CA VAL A 41 17.52 -19.63 -23.05
C VAL A 41 18.50 -18.69 -22.35
N ASN A 42 18.15 -17.41 -22.21
CA ASN A 42 18.96 -16.49 -21.44
C ASN A 42 18.81 -16.83 -19.94
N ASP A 43 19.90 -16.70 -19.20
CA ASP A 43 19.98 -17.08 -17.78
C ASP A 43 18.95 -16.33 -16.90
N SER A 44 18.52 -15.14 -17.34
CA SER A 44 17.47 -14.36 -16.69
C SER A 44 16.06 -14.93 -16.89
N MET A 45 15.72 -15.47 -18.06
CA MET A 45 14.46 -16.19 -18.29
C MET A 45 14.43 -17.50 -17.52
N LEU A 46 15.55 -18.24 -17.46
CA LEU A 46 15.65 -19.42 -16.59
C LEU A 46 15.41 -19.05 -15.14
N LYS A 47 16.10 -18.04 -14.61
CA LYS A 47 15.90 -17.58 -13.24
C LYS A 47 14.45 -17.20 -12.95
N ARG A 48 13.77 -16.56 -13.91
CA ARG A 48 12.36 -16.17 -13.78
C ARG A 48 11.39 -17.34 -13.83
N VAL A 49 11.59 -18.32 -14.71
CA VAL A 49 10.70 -19.50 -14.80
C VAL A 49 11.03 -20.54 -13.72
N ALA A 50 12.27 -20.56 -13.24
CA ALA A 50 12.72 -21.42 -12.14
C ALA A 50 12.23 -20.94 -10.76
N SER A 51 11.74 -19.70 -10.63
CA SER A 51 11.09 -19.28 -9.39
C SER A 51 9.70 -19.88 -9.31
N SER A 52 9.46 -20.71 -8.30
CA SER A 52 8.12 -21.15 -7.93
C SER A 52 7.42 -20.07 -7.10
N THR A 53 6.13 -19.86 -7.35
CA THR A 53 5.28 -18.95 -6.59
C THR A 53 4.34 -19.65 -5.62
N GLY A 54 4.23 -20.97 -5.73
CA GLY A 54 3.32 -21.79 -4.93
C GLY A 54 3.47 -23.27 -5.24
N ILE A 55 3.14 -24.09 -4.23
CA ILE A 55 3.13 -25.55 -4.31
C ILE A 55 1.89 -26.07 -3.60
N ALA A 56 1.22 -27.05 -4.21
CA ALA A 56 0.10 -27.76 -3.61
C ALA A 56 0.30 -29.26 -3.83
N VAL A 57 -0.03 -30.07 -2.83
CA VAL A 57 0.22 -31.52 -2.85
C VAL A 57 -1.08 -32.26 -2.58
N SER A 58 -1.50 -33.08 -3.54
CA SER A 58 -2.61 -34.02 -3.37
C SER A 58 -2.06 -35.41 -3.04
N LYS A 59 -2.96 -36.39 -2.82
CA LYS A 59 -2.55 -37.79 -2.64
C LYS A 59 -1.81 -38.37 -3.84
N ARG A 60 -2.02 -37.83 -5.04
CA ARG A 60 -1.50 -38.38 -6.30
C ARG A 60 -0.42 -37.53 -6.93
N ASP A 61 -0.48 -36.22 -6.72
CA ASP A 61 0.27 -35.26 -7.52
C ASP A 61 0.87 -34.14 -6.69
N VAL A 62 1.96 -33.59 -7.21
CA VAL A 62 2.53 -32.31 -6.78
C VAL A 62 2.23 -31.28 -7.86
N PHE A 63 1.57 -30.19 -7.48
CA PHE A 63 1.31 -29.04 -8.34
C PHE A 63 2.26 -27.91 -8.00
N VAL A 64 2.86 -27.28 -9.00
CA VAL A 64 3.80 -26.18 -8.83
C VAL A 64 3.40 -25.02 -9.74
N SER A 65 3.17 -23.83 -9.16
CA SER A 65 2.96 -22.61 -9.93
C SER A 65 4.28 -21.91 -10.21
N CYS A 66 4.47 -21.50 -11.47
CA CYS A 66 5.65 -20.77 -11.94
C CYS A 66 5.21 -19.62 -12.85
N PRO A 67 6.02 -18.56 -13.00
CA PRO A 67 5.81 -17.56 -14.05
C PRO A 67 5.80 -18.21 -15.45
N LYS A 68 4.94 -17.71 -16.34
CA LYS A 68 4.89 -18.19 -17.73
C LYS A 68 6.24 -17.97 -18.41
N SER A 69 6.64 -18.96 -19.22
CA SER A 69 7.87 -18.91 -20.01
C SER A 69 7.87 -17.75 -21.02
N LYS A 70 6.70 -17.39 -21.55
CA LYS A 70 6.51 -16.24 -22.44
C LYS A 70 5.39 -15.32 -21.92
N GLY A 71 5.64 -14.02 -21.93
CA GLY A 71 4.67 -13.00 -21.49
C GLY A 71 4.54 -12.87 -19.97
N TYR A 72 3.39 -12.33 -19.56
CA TYR A 72 3.00 -12.11 -18.17
C TYR A 72 1.98 -13.15 -17.70
N GLY A 73 1.95 -13.40 -16.40
CA GLY A 73 1.10 -14.41 -15.77
C GLY A 73 1.85 -15.68 -15.37
N TYR A 74 1.09 -16.71 -15.07
CA TYR A 74 1.57 -17.95 -14.45
C TYR A 74 1.08 -19.18 -15.18
N ALA A 75 1.86 -20.24 -15.01
CA ALA A 75 1.58 -21.59 -15.42
C ALA A 75 1.59 -22.50 -14.18
N VAL A 76 0.84 -23.60 -14.24
CA VAL A 76 0.86 -24.64 -13.23
C VAL A 76 1.29 -25.95 -13.87
N TRP A 77 2.28 -26.58 -13.26
CA TRP A 77 2.80 -27.88 -13.63
C TRP A 77 2.34 -28.94 -12.63
N ARG A 78 2.06 -30.14 -13.13
CA ARG A 78 1.78 -31.33 -12.33
C ARG A 78 2.95 -32.30 -12.43
N LEU A 79 3.36 -32.87 -11.31
CA LEU A 79 4.45 -33.82 -11.20
C LEU A 79 4.05 -35.01 -10.31
N SER A 80 4.81 -36.10 -10.39
CA SER A 80 4.77 -37.15 -9.37
C SER A 80 5.31 -36.65 -8.02
N HIS A 81 5.12 -37.43 -6.95
CA HIS A 81 5.67 -37.12 -5.62
C HIS A 81 7.20 -37.14 -5.58
N GLU A 82 7.84 -37.86 -6.50
CA GLU A 82 9.29 -37.84 -6.72
C GLU A 82 9.75 -36.67 -7.59
N LEU A 83 8.85 -35.71 -7.89
CA LEU A 83 9.07 -34.56 -8.75
C LEU A 83 9.50 -34.94 -10.18
N LYS A 84 8.93 -36.04 -10.69
CA LYS A 84 9.15 -36.55 -12.05
C LYS A 84 7.94 -36.29 -12.95
N ASP A 85 8.14 -36.55 -14.23
CA ASP A 85 7.10 -36.53 -15.28
C ASP A 85 6.29 -35.23 -15.35
N PRO A 86 6.95 -34.06 -15.44
CA PRO A 86 6.27 -32.77 -15.40
C PRO A 86 5.31 -32.60 -16.58
N GLN A 87 4.06 -32.26 -16.27
CA GLN A 87 3.02 -31.94 -17.24
C GLN A 87 2.56 -30.49 -17.03
N LEU A 88 2.59 -29.68 -18.09
CA LEU A 88 2.00 -28.35 -18.08
C LEU A 88 0.48 -28.49 -18.18
N ILE A 89 -0.23 -28.24 -17.08
CA ILE A 89 -1.69 -28.45 -17.00
C ILE A 89 -2.47 -27.13 -17.14
N VAL A 90 -1.89 -26.01 -16.71
CA VAL A 90 -2.50 -24.68 -16.87
C VAL A 90 -1.43 -23.72 -17.37
N ASN A 91 -1.69 -22.98 -18.44
CA ASN A 91 -0.67 -22.10 -19.06
C ASN A 91 -1.11 -20.63 -19.21
N ASP A 92 -2.30 -20.26 -18.71
CA ASP A 92 -2.81 -18.91 -18.91
C ASP A 92 -3.54 -18.34 -17.69
N ILE A 93 -2.88 -18.40 -16.53
CA ILE A 93 -3.35 -17.66 -15.37
C ILE A 93 -2.80 -16.24 -15.45
N SER A 94 -3.69 -15.29 -15.70
CA SER A 94 -3.36 -13.88 -15.48
C SER A 94 -3.02 -13.67 -14.02
N GLY A 95 -2.00 -12.87 -13.74
CA GLY A 95 -1.79 -12.46 -12.37
C GLY A 95 -0.87 -11.26 -12.24
N CYS A 96 -0.96 -10.62 -11.09
CA CYS A 96 -0.17 -9.45 -10.78
C CYS A 96 1.02 -9.80 -9.89
N CYS A 97 2.01 -8.90 -9.88
CA CYS A 97 2.80 -8.65 -8.67
C CYS A 97 3.69 -9.85 -8.24
N GLY A 98 4.07 -10.71 -9.18
CA GLY A 98 5.06 -11.77 -8.99
C GLY A 98 4.65 -12.94 -8.09
N GLN A 99 3.37 -13.07 -7.73
CA GLN A 99 2.85 -14.17 -6.93
C GLN A 99 1.54 -14.77 -7.51
N LEU A 100 1.39 -16.08 -7.31
CA LEU A 100 0.17 -16.85 -7.52
C LEU A 100 0.09 -17.97 -6.49
N ASP A 101 -0.91 -17.89 -5.62
CA ASP A 101 -1.17 -18.94 -4.64
C ASP A 101 -2.03 -20.06 -5.22
N ILE A 102 -1.68 -21.29 -4.85
CA ILE A 102 -2.37 -22.51 -5.24
C ILE A 102 -2.56 -23.41 -4.02
N GLN A 103 -3.70 -24.10 -3.97
CA GLN A 103 -4.03 -25.09 -2.95
C GLN A 103 -4.68 -26.30 -3.64
N THR A 104 -4.94 -27.35 -2.88
CA THR A 104 -5.76 -28.48 -3.31
C THR A 104 -6.60 -28.98 -2.15
N ASP A 105 -7.83 -29.38 -2.42
CA ASP A 105 -8.69 -30.10 -1.47
C ASP A 105 -8.50 -31.63 -1.58
N GLY A 106 -7.58 -32.09 -2.44
CA GLY A 106 -7.30 -33.48 -2.74
C GLY A 106 -7.89 -33.96 -4.07
N GLU A 107 -9.01 -33.36 -4.51
CA GLU A 107 -9.70 -33.70 -5.77
C GLU A 107 -9.48 -32.62 -6.84
N HIS A 108 -9.48 -31.35 -6.43
CA HIS A 108 -9.36 -30.19 -7.29
C HIS A 108 -8.04 -29.45 -7.05
N LEU A 109 -7.51 -28.86 -8.12
CA LEU A 109 -6.52 -27.78 -8.02
C LEU A 109 -7.28 -26.46 -7.83
N ILE A 110 -6.93 -25.70 -6.81
CA ILE A 110 -7.60 -24.45 -6.44
C ILE A 110 -6.61 -23.30 -6.60
N ILE A 111 -6.98 -22.27 -7.36
CA ILE A 111 -6.08 -21.18 -7.75
C ILE A 111 -6.66 -19.84 -7.29
N ALA A 112 -5.83 -19.01 -6.66
CA ALA A 112 -6.16 -17.62 -6.36
C ALA A 112 -5.99 -16.76 -7.63
N GLU A 113 -7.03 -16.66 -8.46
CA GLU A 113 -7.02 -15.90 -9.71
C GLU A 113 -7.14 -14.39 -9.43
N ASN A 114 -6.10 -13.81 -8.81
CA ASN A 114 -6.11 -12.49 -8.20
C ASN A 114 -6.52 -11.33 -9.14
N THR A 115 -6.20 -11.40 -10.44
CA THR A 115 -6.61 -10.37 -11.41
C THR A 115 -8.05 -10.56 -11.90
N ARG A 116 -8.65 -11.72 -11.68
CA ARG A 116 -10.04 -12.02 -12.01
C ARG A 116 -11.01 -11.83 -10.84
N PHE A 117 -10.49 -11.62 -9.63
CA PHE A 117 -11.32 -11.52 -8.43
C PHE A 117 -12.08 -12.79 -8.13
N GLU A 118 -11.41 -13.93 -8.37
CA GLU A 118 -12.01 -15.24 -8.23
C GLU A 118 -11.06 -16.23 -7.57
N VAL A 119 -11.66 -17.21 -6.92
CA VAL A 119 -11.02 -18.49 -6.61
C VAL A 119 -11.49 -19.49 -7.67
N GLY A 120 -10.55 -19.99 -8.46
CA GLY A 120 -10.82 -20.95 -9.53
C GLY A 120 -10.61 -22.39 -9.07
N TYR A 121 -11.52 -23.28 -9.46
CA TYR A 121 -11.42 -24.72 -9.25
C TYR A 121 -11.15 -25.40 -10.59
N TYR A 122 -10.14 -26.27 -10.60
CA TYR A 122 -9.66 -26.97 -11.76
C TYR A 122 -9.61 -28.47 -11.47
N ASP A 123 -9.82 -29.28 -12.50
CA ASP A 123 -9.54 -30.71 -12.38
C ASP A 123 -8.02 -30.97 -12.32
N ARG A 124 -7.67 -32.25 -12.15
CA ARG A 124 -6.28 -32.72 -12.07
C ARG A 124 -5.47 -32.42 -13.33
N ASP A 125 -6.11 -32.29 -14.50
CA ASP A 125 -5.47 -32.06 -15.79
C ASP A 125 -5.48 -30.57 -16.19
N GLY A 126 -5.96 -29.69 -15.29
CA GLY A 126 -5.95 -28.24 -15.46
C GLY A 126 -7.14 -27.68 -16.25
N THR A 127 -8.19 -28.47 -16.48
CA THR A 127 -9.46 -27.95 -17.01
C THR A 127 -10.18 -27.18 -15.91
N ARG A 128 -10.54 -25.92 -16.19
CA ARG A 128 -11.32 -25.13 -15.24
C ARG A 128 -12.74 -25.69 -15.13
N LEU A 129 -13.14 -26.06 -13.91
CA LEU A 129 -14.46 -26.62 -13.61
C LEU A 129 -15.44 -25.53 -13.22
N THR A 130 -15.04 -24.67 -12.28
CA THR A 130 -15.86 -23.58 -11.76
C THR A 130 -14.96 -22.49 -11.16
N GLY A 131 -15.56 -21.40 -10.72
CA GLY A 131 -14.91 -20.43 -9.85
C GLY A 131 -15.91 -19.44 -9.31
N TRP A 132 -15.53 -18.76 -8.24
CA TRP A 132 -16.41 -17.85 -7.52
C TRP A 132 -15.64 -16.64 -7.02
N GLY A 133 -16.38 -15.56 -6.78
CA GLY A 133 -15.83 -14.27 -6.39
C GLY A 133 -16.17 -13.17 -7.39
N LYS A 134 -15.98 -11.92 -6.97
CA LYS A 134 -16.11 -10.73 -7.81
C LYS A 134 -15.36 -9.57 -7.17
N ARG A 135 -14.96 -8.59 -7.97
CA ARG A 135 -14.45 -7.31 -7.45
C ARG A 135 -15.59 -6.58 -6.73
N SER A 136 -15.36 -6.12 -5.51
CA SER A 136 -16.28 -5.21 -4.81
C SER A 136 -15.53 -4.39 -3.78
N ARG A 137 -15.52 -3.06 -3.95
CA ARG A 137 -14.91 -2.13 -3.00
C ARG A 137 -15.83 -1.74 -1.85
N ASP A 138 -17.14 -1.90 -2.07
CA ASP A 138 -18.19 -1.39 -1.19
C ASP A 138 -18.89 -2.51 -0.40
N SER A 139 -18.44 -3.75 -0.53
CA SER A 139 -19.02 -4.91 0.15
C SER A 139 -17.93 -5.87 0.63
N ASP A 140 -18.15 -6.43 1.81
CA ASP A 140 -17.28 -7.47 2.37
C ASP A 140 -17.36 -8.80 1.62
N GLU A 141 -18.43 -9.06 0.85
CA GLU A 141 -18.58 -10.34 0.13
C GLU A 141 -17.61 -10.48 -1.05
N GLY A 142 -17.32 -9.37 -1.73
CA GLY A 142 -16.40 -9.36 -2.87
C GLY A 142 -14.97 -8.99 -2.45
N PHE A 143 -14.09 -8.86 -3.43
CA PHE A 143 -12.68 -8.52 -3.22
C PHE A 143 -12.42 -7.04 -3.50
N GLY A 144 -11.89 -6.32 -2.51
CA GLY A 144 -11.91 -4.85 -2.42
C GLY A 144 -10.68 -4.12 -2.94
N SER A 145 -9.53 -4.79 -3.04
CA SER A 145 -8.29 -4.13 -3.49
C SER A 145 -7.95 -4.42 -4.98
N CYS A 146 -6.80 -3.94 -5.48
CA CYS A 146 -6.48 -3.85 -6.91
C CYS A 146 -6.39 -5.20 -7.63
N CYS A 147 -5.97 -6.26 -6.95
CA CYS A 147 -5.91 -7.67 -7.37
C CYS A 147 -6.01 -8.56 -6.12
N ASN A 148 -7.08 -9.33 -5.98
CA ASN A 148 -7.35 -10.21 -4.83
C ASN A 148 -8.33 -11.30 -5.25
N PRO A 149 -8.36 -12.48 -4.61
CA PRO A 149 -7.58 -12.84 -3.42
C PRO A 149 -6.11 -13.07 -3.77
N MET A 150 -5.19 -12.67 -2.91
CA MET A 150 -3.75 -12.90 -3.15
C MET A 150 -3.30 -14.27 -2.64
N ASN A 151 -3.88 -14.72 -1.53
CA ASN A 151 -3.65 -16.03 -0.97
C ASN A 151 -4.98 -16.69 -0.60
N ILE A 152 -4.97 -18.02 -0.60
CA ILE A 152 -6.11 -18.87 -0.24
C ILE A 152 -5.65 -19.97 0.70
N ARG A 153 -6.54 -20.40 1.60
CA ARG A 153 -6.30 -21.57 2.46
C ARG A 153 -7.53 -22.44 2.54
N CYS A 154 -7.40 -23.67 2.05
CA CYS A 154 -8.46 -24.68 2.18
C CYS A 154 -8.48 -25.20 3.62
N CYS A 155 -9.65 -25.18 4.24
CA CYS A 155 -9.90 -25.66 5.60
C CYS A 155 -10.33 -27.14 5.56
N SER A 156 -10.09 -27.85 6.66
CA SER A 156 -10.48 -29.26 6.79
C SER A 156 -11.98 -29.52 6.66
N ASN A 157 -12.81 -28.50 6.90
CA ASN A 157 -14.26 -28.57 6.76
C ASN A 157 -14.77 -28.20 5.35
N GLY A 158 -13.86 -28.02 4.37
CA GLY A 158 -14.18 -27.65 3.00
C GLY A 158 -14.36 -26.15 2.74
N ASP A 159 -14.31 -25.31 3.77
CA ASP A 159 -14.32 -23.86 3.57
C ASP A 159 -12.98 -23.36 2.98
N VAL A 160 -13.03 -22.21 2.33
CA VAL A 160 -11.84 -21.52 1.81
C VAL A 160 -11.70 -20.18 2.52
N LEU A 161 -10.54 -19.98 3.14
CA LEU A 161 -10.12 -18.67 3.61
C LEU A 161 -9.40 -17.92 2.48
N THR A 162 -9.61 -16.62 2.39
CA THR A 162 -8.94 -15.76 1.41
C THR A 162 -8.26 -14.59 2.12
N ALA A 163 -7.11 -14.17 1.59
CA ALA A 163 -6.35 -13.04 2.09
C ALA A 163 -6.32 -11.90 1.06
N GLU A 164 -6.62 -10.68 1.52
CA GLU A 164 -6.55 -9.50 0.68
C GLU A 164 -5.38 -8.59 1.04
N SER A 165 -4.50 -8.35 0.05
CA SER A 165 -3.39 -7.43 0.20
C SER A 165 -3.86 -5.96 0.24
N SER A 166 -3.06 -5.08 0.85
CA SER A 166 -3.34 -3.66 1.10
C SER A 166 -4.47 -3.34 2.10
N ILE A 167 -5.50 -4.18 2.21
CA ILE A 167 -6.60 -3.99 3.18
C ILE A 167 -6.56 -4.99 4.34
N GLY A 168 -5.76 -6.07 4.23
CA GLY A 168 -5.51 -7.01 5.33
C GLY A 168 -6.71 -7.88 5.70
N HIS A 169 -7.74 -7.96 4.86
CA HIS A 169 -8.93 -8.75 5.16
C HIS A 169 -8.63 -10.25 5.05
N ILE A 170 -9.02 -10.99 6.08
CA ILE A 170 -9.17 -12.45 6.03
C ILE A 170 -10.66 -12.75 5.97
N LYS A 171 -11.11 -13.37 4.88
CA LYS A 171 -12.52 -13.70 4.65
C LYS A 171 -12.68 -15.21 4.53
N ARG A 172 -13.87 -15.70 4.88
CA ARG A 172 -14.23 -17.12 4.79
C ARG A 172 -15.39 -17.31 3.84
N TYR A 173 -15.24 -18.30 2.97
CA TYR A 173 -16.24 -18.73 2.01
C TYR A 173 -16.45 -20.24 2.15
N ARG A 174 -17.65 -20.71 1.81
CA ARG A 174 -17.89 -22.14 1.54
C ARG A 174 -17.17 -22.53 0.24
N SER A 175 -16.98 -23.83 -0.01
CA SER A 175 -16.36 -24.33 -1.24
C SER A 175 -17.09 -23.91 -2.51
N ASP A 176 -18.41 -23.69 -2.43
CA ASP A 176 -19.26 -23.19 -3.52
C ASP A 176 -19.18 -21.66 -3.72
N GLY A 177 -18.39 -20.96 -2.91
CA GLY A 177 -18.20 -19.51 -2.97
C GLY A 177 -19.20 -18.70 -2.18
N LYS A 178 -20.11 -19.32 -1.43
CA LYS A 178 -21.00 -18.58 -0.53
C LYS A 178 -20.18 -17.91 0.59
N PHE A 179 -20.30 -16.59 0.69
CA PHE A 179 -19.65 -15.83 1.75
C PHE A 179 -20.17 -16.24 3.13
N VAL A 180 -19.24 -16.53 4.05
CA VAL A 180 -19.53 -16.86 5.45
C VAL A 180 -19.32 -15.64 6.33
N GLY A 181 -18.24 -14.89 6.11
CA GLY A 181 -17.96 -13.67 6.86
C GLY A 181 -16.54 -13.15 6.74
N LEU A 182 -16.36 -11.89 7.11
CA LEU A 182 -15.06 -11.28 7.39
C LEU A 182 -14.59 -11.79 8.75
N ILE A 183 -13.50 -12.55 8.77
CA ILE A 183 -12.90 -13.07 10.00
C ILE A 183 -12.21 -11.94 10.77
N GLY A 184 -11.54 -11.07 10.05
CA GLY A 184 -10.98 -9.84 10.62
C GLY A 184 -10.00 -9.15 9.67
N THR A 185 -9.44 -8.05 10.17
CA THR A 185 -8.56 -7.15 9.41
C THR A 185 -7.19 -7.10 10.07
N ALA A 186 -6.21 -7.72 9.42
CA ALA A 186 -4.81 -7.64 9.82
C ALA A 186 -4.26 -6.24 9.54
N ARG A 187 -3.57 -5.65 10.51
CA ARG A 187 -2.86 -4.37 10.33
C ARG A 187 -1.54 -4.61 9.59
N ILE A 188 -1.63 -4.78 8.27
CA ILE A 188 -0.48 -4.89 7.37
C ILE A 188 -0.22 -3.56 6.66
N GLY A 189 0.99 -3.35 6.16
CA GLY A 189 1.26 -2.16 5.34
C GLY A 189 0.66 -2.28 3.93
N GLY A 190 0.57 -1.13 3.25
CA GLY A 190 -0.04 -1.03 1.93
C GLY A 190 0.81 -1.66 0.81
N GLY A 191 0.18 -1.94 -0.32
CA GLY A 191 0.80 -2.46 -1.53
C GLY A 191 0.44 -3.91 -1.84
N CYS A 192 0.82 -4.36 -3.03
CA CYS A 192 0.53 -5.70 -3.53
C CYS A 192 1.55 -6.71 -3.01
N LYS A 193 1.47 -7.03 -1.71
CA LYS A 193 2.45 -7.85 -1.00
C LYS A 193 1.97 -9.28 -0.82
N HIS A 194 2.92 -10.18 -0.53
CA HIS A 194 2.63 -11.56 -0.18
C HIS A 194 1.99 -11.58 1.21
N VAL A 195 0.73 -12.01 1.29
CA VAL A 195 -0.08 -12.05 2.50
C VAL A 195 -0.49 -13.49 2.79
N ALA A 196 0.50 -14.38 2.83
CA ALA A 196 0.30 -15.79 3.08
C ALA A 196 -0.52 -15.97 4.36
N ILE A 197 -1.51 -16.86 4.31
CA ILE A 197 -2.41 -17.11 5.42
C ILE A 197 -2.31 -18.55 5.92
N ALA A 198 -2.41 -18.69 7.23
CA ALA A 198 -2.56 -19.98 7.89
C ALA A 198 -3.71 -19.92 8.90
N PHE A 199 -4.26 -21.09 9.22
CA PHE A 199 -5.38 -21.23 10.14
C PHE A 199 -5.11 -22.40 11.08
N ASP A 200 -5.11 -22.11 12.37
CA ASP A 200 -5.09 -23.11 13.44
C ASP A 200 -6.53 -23.37 13.87
N SER A 201 -7.06 -24.52 13.44
CA SER A 201 -8.45 -24.91 13.72
C SER A 201 -8.69 -25.28 15.19
N GLU A 202 -7.65 -25.67 15.94
CA GLU A 202 -7.80 -26.04 17.35
C GLU A 202 -7.96 -24.80 18.22
N ARG A 203 -7.17 -23.75 17.95
CA ARG A 203 -7.25 -22.47 18.68
C ARG A 203 -8.25 -21.49 18.08
N ASN A 204 -8.68 -21.73 16.84
CA ASN A 204 -9.39 -20.79 15.98
C ASN A 204 -8.60 -19.50 15.70
N TRP A 205 -7.27 -19.63 15.55
CA TRP A 205 -6.37 -18.51 15.28
C TRP A 205 -6.06 -18.42 13.79
N HIS A 206 -6.04 -17.20 13.28
CA HIS A 206 -5.71 -16.91 11.89
C HIS A 206 -4.41 -16.13 11.84
N TYR A 207 -3.53 -16.51 10.93
CA TYR A 207 -2.22 -15.91 10.77
C TYR A 207 -2.14 -15.29 9.39
N MET A 208 -1.55 -14.10 9.29
CA MET A 208 -1.24 -13.45 8.03
C MET A 208 0.19 -12.94 8.06
N MET A 209 0.94 -13.23 6.99
CA MET A 209 2.30 -12.73 6.84
C MET A 209 2.29 -11.20 6.70
N ASN A 210 3.08 -10.52 7.52
CA ASN A 210 3.24 -9.07 7.51
C ASN A 210 4.70 -8.73 7.12
N ASN A 211 4.98 -8.82 5.83
CA ASN A 211 6.32 -8.60 5.28
C ASN A 211 6.91 -7.25 5.67
N ASP A 212 6.08 -6.22 5.80
CA ASP A 212 6.54 -4.86 6.07
C ASP A 212 7.16 -4.70 7.45
N LYS A 213 6.68 -5.48 8.40
CA LYS A 213 7.17 -5.48 9.77
C LYS A 213 8.05 -6.68 10.09
N SER A 214 8.42 -7.49 9.08
CA SER A 214 9.09 -8.78 9.30
C SER A 214 8.41 -9.62 10.38
N ALA A 215 7.08 -9.65 10.38
CA ALA A 215 6.27 -10.20 11.45
C ALA A 215 5.11 -11.06 10.91
N VAL A 216 4.43 -11.75 11.82
CA VAL A 216 3.16 -12.44 11.54
C VAL A 216 2.05 -11.75 12.31
N ALA A 217 1.03 -11.28 11.60
CA ALA A 217 -0.19 -10.80 12.23
C ALA A 217 -1.00 -12.01 12.73
N VAL A 218 -1.36 -12.01 14.02
CA VAL A 218 -2.15 -13.07 14.65
C VAL A 218 -3.53 -12.50 14.98
N LEU A 219 -4.57 -13.08 14.39
CA LEU A 219 -5.96 -12.74 14.66
C LEU A 219 -6.56 -13.87 15.49
N ILE A 220 -6.98 -13.51 16.70
CA ILE A 220 -7.55 -14.42 17.68
C ILE A 220 -9.05 -14.12 17.88
N PRO A 221 -9.84 -15.10 18.32
CA PRO A 221 -11.24 -14.87 18.65
C PRO A 221 -11.37 -13.77 19.73
N LYS A 222 -12.45 -12.97 19.65
CA LYS A 222 -12.63 -11.81 20.54
C LYS A 222 -12.67 -12.23 22.02
N GLU A 223 -13.24 -13.39 22.31
CA GLU A 223 -13.31 -13.99 23.63
C GLU A 223 -11.96 -14.46 24.18
N GLN A 224 -10.95 -14.62 23.31
CA GLN A 224 -9.56 -14.96 23.68
C GLN A 224 -8.64 -13.73 23.70
N ALA A 225 -9.13 -12.57 23.24
CA ALA A 225 -8.34 -11.36 23.22
C ALA A 225 -7.95 -10.97 24.65
N PRO A 226 -6.72 -10.48 24.86
CA PRO A 226 -6.36 -9.89 26.15
C PRO A 226 -7.36 -8.78 26.48
N ALA A 227 -7.59 -8.56 27.78
CA ALA A 227 -8.41 -7.44 28.22
C ALA A 227 -7.88 -6.15 27.58
N GLU A 228 -8.78 -5.37 27.01
CA GLU A 228 -8.44 -4.08 26.44
C GLU A 228 -7.75 -3.22 27.50
N THR A 229 -6.59 -2.68 27.14
CA THR A 229 -5.88 -1.74 27.99
C THR A 229 -6.64 -0.42 28.07
N GLU A 230 -6.46 0.31 29.17
CA GLU A 230 -7.10 1.62 29.34
C GLU A 230 -6.73 2.58 28.19
N ASP A 231 -5.48 2.54 27.72
CA ASP A 231 -5.00 3.36 26.60
C ASP A 231 -5.70 3.00 25.28
N GLU A 232 -5.91 1.71 24.99
CA GLU A 232 -6.66 1.27 23.81
C GLU A 232 -8.13 1.70 23.88
N ARG A 233 -8.74 1.60 25.08
CA ARG A 233 -10.12 2.05 25.33
C ARG A 233 -10.25 3.54 25.09
N LEU A 234 -9.37 4.34 25.68
CA LEU A 234 -9.33 5.80 25.53
C LEU A 234 -9.07 6.22 24.08
N SER A 235 -8.16 5.54 23.39
CA SER A 235 -7.86 5.76 21.97
C SER A 235 -9.10 5.52 21.10
N ARG A 236 -9.79 4.40 21.29
CA ARG A 236 -11.03 4.08 20.57
C ARG A 236 -12.14 5.11 20.83
N GLU A 237 -12.35 5.48 22.08
CA GLU A 237 -13.34 6.50 22.46
C GLU A 237 -13.00 7.87 21.88
N ALA A 238 -11.71 8.22 21.83
CA ALA A 238 -11.22 9.45 21.22
C ALA A 238 -11.56 9.51 19.73
N VAL A 239 -11.32 8.42 19.00
CA VAL A 239 -11.70 8.31 17.57
C VAL A 239 -13.20 8.46 17.38
N ALA A 240 -14.01 7.73 18.16
CA ALA A 240 -15.46 7.72 18.04
C ALA A 240 -16.14 9.06 18.40
N THR A 241 -15.54 9.82 19.32
CA THR A 241 -16.11 11.09 19.81
C THR A 241 -15.62 12.28 19.00
N HIS A 242 -14.34 12.64 19.12
CA HIS A 242 -13.79 13.86 18.53
C HIS A 242 -12.92 13.59 17.29
N GLY A 243 -12.41 12.38 17.12
CA GLY A 243 -11.60 12.00 15.95
C GLY A 243 -12.34 12.19 14.62
N LYS A 244 -13.65 11.95 14.59
CA LYS A 244 -14.48 12.18 13.39
C LYS A 244 -14.52 13.62 12.89
N PHE A 245 -14.29 14.60 13.77
CA PHE A 245 -14.25 16.01 13.39
C PHE A 245 -12.94 16.39 12.69
N LEU A 246 -11.91 15.57 12.86
CA LEU A 246 -10.58 15.82 12.33
C LEU A 246 -10.48 15.55 10.82
N PHE A 247 -11.37 14.74 10.25
CA PHE A 247 -11.26 14.33 8.85
C PHE A 247 -11.33 15.49 7.87
N GLY A 248 -10.50 15.42 6.84
CA GLY A 248 -10.37 16.43 5.80
C GLY A 248 -9.01 17.12 5.78
N THR A 249 -8.95 18.23 5.04
CA THR A 249 -7.76 19.05 4.85
C THR A 249 -7.83 20.31 5.72
N TRP A 250 -6.77 20.58 6.46
CA TRP A 250 -6.61 21.71 7.36
C TRP A 250 -5.42 22.56 6.95
N GLU A 251 -5.62 23.87 6.90
CA GLU A 251 -4.58 24.85 6.60
C GLU A 251 -4.37 25.75 7.81
N LEU A 252 -3.11 26.05 8.09
CA LEU A 252 -2.70 26.96 9.15
C LEU A 252 -3.19 28.39 8.83
N ASP A 253 -3.95 28.98 9.75
CA ASP A 253 -4.48 30.34 9.65
C ASP A 253 -3.46 31.35 10.20
N LEU A 254 -2.38 31.59 9.46
CA LEU A 254 -1.45 32.68 9.76
C LEU A 254 -1.91 33.97 9.05
N PRO A 255 -1.74 35.15 9.68
CA PRO A 255 -1.69 36.39 8.92
C PRO A 255 -0.50 36.28 7.96
N ASN A 256 -0.81 36.22 6.67
CA ASN A 256 0.08 36.21 5.51
C ASN A 256 1.57 36.47 5.85
N PRO A 257 2.46 35.46 5.85
CA PRO A 257 3.88 35.76 5.79
C PRO A 257 4.10 36.41 4.44
N GLU A 258 4.41 37.71 4.41
CA GLU A 258 4.88 38.34 3.18
C GLU A 258 6.10 37.56 2.69
N ASN A 259 5.85 36.71 1.69
CA ASN A 259 6.78 35.81 1.02
C ASN A 259 7.16 34.58 1.85
N GLY A 260 6.60 33.42 1.48
CA GLY A 260 6.98 32.10 1.98
C GLY A 260 8.39 31.64 1.56
N GLU A 261 9.39 32.51 1.70
CA GLU A 261 10.80 32.11 1.72
C GLU A 261 11.20 31.82 3.17
N LEU A 262 11.76 30.63 3.41
CA LEU A 262 12.45 30.33 4.67
C LEU A 262 13.56 31.37 4.90
N PRO A 263 13.87 31.73 6.17
CA PRO A 263 15.00 32.59 6.49
C PRO A 263 16.27 32.09 5.78
N LYS A 264 16.96 32.96 5.04
CA LYS A 264 18.20 32.61 4.32
C LYS A 264 19.39 32.98 5.21
N GLY A 265 20.15 31.99 5.69
CA GLY A 265 21.39 32.18 6.44
C GLY A 265 21.29 31.88 7.94
N ASN A 266 22.19 32.46 8.74
CA ASN A 266 22.31 32.27 10.21
C ASN A 266 21.19 32.95 11.04
N GLU A 267 20.03 33.21 10.46
CA GLU A 267 18.91 33.81 11.19
C GLU A 267 18.23 32.79 12.11
N ALA A 268 17.80 33.22 13.29
CA ALA A 268 17.12 32.35 14.25
C ALA A 268 15.77 31.90 13.69
N VAL A 269 15.62 30.60 13.42
CA VAL A 269 14.35 30.00 12.99
C VAL A 269 13.36 30.06 14.16
N SER A 270 12.21 30.69 13.96
CA SER A 270 11.16 30.71 14.99
C SER A 270 10.37 29.40 14.98
N MET A 271 9.70 29.09 16.10
CA MET A 271 8.74 27.98 16.15
C MET A 271 7.58 28.14 15.15
N GLN A 272 7.23 29.39 14.82
CA GLN A 272 6.23 29.69 13.80
C GLN A 272 6.72 29.26 12.42
N ASP A 273 7.98 29.51 12.07
CA ASP A 273 8.57 29.07 10.79
C ASP A 273 8.67 27.55 10.69
N PHE A 274 8.97 26.88 11.82
CA PHE A 274 8.96 25.42 11.92
C PHE A 274 7.58 24.84 11.60
N ILE A 275 6.53 25.35 12.26
CA ILE A 275 5.16 24.85 12.06
C ILE A 275 4.63 25.23 10.69
N ALA A 276 4.88 26.44 10.19
CA ALA A 276 4.45 26.85 8.85
C ALA A 276 5.09 26.00 7.75
N SER A 277 6.37 25.62 7.89
CA SER A 277 7.10 24.83 6.89
C SER A 277 6.80 23.33 6.96
N GLY A 278 6.63 22.76 8.15
CA GLY A 278 6.41 21.32 8.35
C GLY A 278 4.94 20.90 8.50
N PHE A 279 4.11 21.76 9.08
CA PHE A 279 2.74 21.44 9.51
C PHE A 279 1.72 22.49 9.04
N GLY A 280 2.07 23.36 8.08
CA GLY A 280 1.16 24.38 7.55
C GLY A 280 -0.07 23.81 6.85
N HIS A 281 0.05 22.60 6.32
CA HIS A 281 -0.99 21.85 5.63
C HIS A 281 -1.09 20.44 6.23
N LEU A 282 -2.28 20.02 6.63
CA LEU A 282 -2.53 18.72 7.26
C LEU A 282 -3.74 18.04 6.63
N GLU A 283 -3.59 16.79 6.19
CA GLU A 283 -4.69 15.96 5.69
C GLU A 283 -4.92 14.78 6.65
N PHE A 284 -6.15 14.58 7.13
CA PHE A 284 -6.51 13.45 8.00
C PHE A 284 -7.58 12.58 7.34
N ALA A 285 -7.26 11.30 7.14
CA ALA A 285 -8.18 10.32 6.57
C ALA A 285 -8.78 9.36 7.65
N PRO A 286 -9.94 8.73 7.37
CA PRO A 286 -10.62 7.81 8.30
C PRO A 286 -9.78 6.60 8.74
N ASP A 287 -8.78 6.21 7.96
CA ASP A 287 -7.85 5.11 8.27
C ASP A 287 -6.69 5.52 9.19
N GLY A 288 -6.75 6.73 9.77
CA GLY A 288 -5.73 7.27 10.68
C GLY A 288 -4.46 7.72 9.99
N ALA A 289 -4.44 7.77 8.65
CA ALA A 289 -3.30 8.28 7.92
C ALA A 289 -3.34 9.82 7.88
N MET A 290 -2.33 10.47 8.47
CA MET A 290 -1.96 11.83 8.11
C MET A 290 -1.02 11.74 6.91
N VAL A 291 -1.52 11.94 5.69
CA VAL A 291 -0.73 11.58 4.48
C VAL A 291 0.09 12.74 3.93
N LYS A 292 -0.17 13.98 4.35
CA LYS A 292 0.61 15.13 3.90
C LYS A 292 0.74 16.21 4.97
N GLY A 293 1.85 16.18 5.69
CA GLY A 293 2.55 17.37 6.17
C GLY A 293 3.77 17.61 5.28
N ALA A 294 3.55 17.77 3.97
CA ALA A 294 4.58 18.17 3.00
C ALA A 294 3.98 18.32 1.60
N LYS A 295 3.87 19.55 1.09
CA LYS A 295 4.40 19.74 -0.27
C LYS A 295 5.87 19.41 -0.15
N GLY A 296 6.25 18.21 -0.60
CA GLY A 296 7.58 17.65 -0.46
C GLY A 296 8.64 18.75 -0.51
N MET A 297 9.43 18.85 0.55
CA MET A 297 10.74 19.45 0.42
C MET A 297 11.51 18.51 -0.51
N LYS A 298 11.30 18.67 -1.82
CA LYS A 298 11.85 17.80 -2.87
C LYS A 298 13.30 17.54 -2.52
N SER A 299 13.70 16.28 -2.61
CA SER A 299 15.09 15.84 -2.50
C SER A 299 15.89 16.42 -3.67
N GLY A 300 16.14 17.73 -3.62
CA GLY A 300 17.09 18.45 -4.45
C GLY A 300 18.42 18.51 -3.71
N LYS A 301 19.48 18.03 -4.35
CA LYS A 301 20.85 18.07 -3.82
C LYS A 301 21.35 19.51 -3.87
N GLY A 302 21.63 20.14 -2.72
CA GLY A 302 22.20 21.49 -2.67
C GLY A 302 22.71 21.90 -1.27
N PRO A 303 23.79 22.71 -1.18
CA PRO A 303 24.49 23.03 0.07
C PRO A 303 23.70 23.93 1.04
N ALA A 304 22.88 24.87 0.55
CA ALA A 304 22.06 25.77 1.39
C ALA A 304 20.97 25.03 2.22
N LYS A 305 20.64 23.78 1.85
CA LYS A 305 19.66 22.96 2.56
C LYS A 305 20.26 22.20 3.75
N ALA A 306 21.55 21.87 3.69
CA ALA A 306 22.25 21.19 4.79
C ALA A 306 22.42 22.13 6.00
N GLU A 307 22.63 23.42 5.76
CA GLU A 307 22.72 24.46 6.80
C GLU A 307 21.36 24.77 7.44
N SER A 308 20.27 24.81 6.66
CA SER A 308 18.93 24.97 7.22
C SER A 308 18.48 23.74 8.02
N GLN A 309 18.79 22.52 7.57
CA GLN A 309 18.52 21.30 8.36
C GLN A 309 19.35 21.22 9.65
N SER A 310 20.59 21.75 9.67
CA SER A 310 21.42 21.76 10.88
C SER A 310 20.96 22.80 11.91
N LEU A 311 20.55 24.00 11.46
CA LEU A 311 19.93 25.03 12.32
C LEU A 311 18.59 24.54 12.90
N PHE A 312 17.79 23.85 12.08
CA PHE A 312 16.52 23.26 12.50
C PHE A 312 16.71 22.09 13.48
N GLY A 313 17.71 21.22 13.23
CA GLY A 313 18.10 20.17 14.15
C GLY A 313 18.61 20.72 15.49
N ALA A 314 19.30 21.86 15.49
CA ALA A 314 19.76 22.53 16.71
C ALA A 314 18.61 23.17 17.50
N LEU A 315 17.65 23.82 16.84
CA LEU A 315 16.42 24.33 17.46
C LEU A 315 15.59 23.20 18.07
N LEU A 316 15.39 22.11 17.32
CA LEU A 316 14.70 20.93 17.82
C LEU A 316 15.43 20.34 19.01
N SER A 317 16.76 20.18 18.95
CA SER A 317 17.57 19.64 20.05
C SER A 317 17.51 20.51 21.30
N SER A 318 17.38 21.84 21.16
CA SER A 318 17.25 22.73 22.33
C SER A 318 15.86 22.67 22.96
N LEU A 319 14.82 22.43 22.15
CA LEU A 319 13.44 22.31 22.61
C LEU A 319 13.10 20.93 23.17
N THR A 320 13.67 19.87 22.57
CA THR A 320 13.52 18.48 23.03
C THR A 320 14.54 18.13 24.11
N GLY A 321 15.62 18.91 24.24
CA GLY A 321 16.76 18.57 25.10
C GLY A 321 17.57 17.36 24.60
N SER A 322 17.25 16.81 23.41
CA SER A 322 17.86 15.60 22.85
C SER A 322 17.95 15.65 21.33
N SER A 323 19.18 15.48 20.80
CA SER A 323 19.44 15.38 19.37
C SER A 323 18.84 14.13 18.71
N GLU A 324 18.61 13.07 19.50
CA GLU A 324 17.98 11.84 19.03
C GLU A 324 16.48 12.05 18.79
N GLN A 325 15.80 12.73 19.72
CA GLN A 325 14.40 13.14 19.56
C GLN A 325 14.22 14.15 18.41
N ALA A 326 15.19 15.06 18.23
CA ALA A 326 15.22 15.99 17.10
C ALA A 326 15.36 15.28 15.73
N SER A 327 16.12 14.19 15.67
CA SER A 327 16.28 13.39 14.46
C SER A 327 15.01 12.59 14.11
N GLN A 328 14.31 12.06 15.12
CA GLN A 328 13.01 11.40 14.94
C GLN A 328 11.95 12.35 14.37
N LEU A 329 11.94 13.63 14.78
CA LEU A 329 11.03 14.66 14.26
C LEU A 329 11.21 14.94 12.76
N LEU A 330 12.44 14.84 12.25
CA LEU A 330 12.72 15.00 10.83
C LEU A 330 12.32 13.77 10.00
N SER A 331 12.03 12.64 10.66
CA SER A 331 11.60 11.39 10.03
C SER A 331 10.08 11.20 9.95
N VAL A 332 9.29 12.16 10.49
CA VAL A 332 7.81 12.15 10.60
C VAL A 332 7.05 12.01 9.27
N GLY A 333 7.76 12.04 8.13
CA GLY A 333 7.18 11.82 6.80
C GLY A 333 6.53 10.44 6.57
N GLN A 334 6.61 9.49 7.51
CA GLN A 334 5.97 8.17 7.39
C GLN A 334 5.17 7.69 8.63
N SER A 335 5.11 8.46 9.72
CA SER A 335 4.51 8.02 10.98
C SER A 335 2.98 8.19 10.99
N LYS A 336 2.24 7.19 11.48
CA LYS A 336 0.77 7.27 11.64
C LYS A 336 0.43 8.07 12.90
N TRP A 337 -0.55 8.97 12.78
CA TRP A 337 -1.11 9.68 13.92
C TRP A 337 -2.20 8.83 14.57
N GLN A 338 -2.12 8.68 15.87
CA GLN A 338 -3.08 7.94 16.66
C GLN A 338 -3.78 8.91 17.63
N ALA A 339 -5.12 8.89 17.64
CA ALA A 339 -5.87 9.52 18.70
C ALA A 339 -5.67 8.73 19.99
N ILE A 340 -5.17 9.38 21.03
CA ILE A 340 -4.81 8.72 22.29
C ILE A 340 -5.88 8.92 23.36
N GLN A 341 -6.53 10.08 23.39
CA GLN A 341 -7.61 10.38 24.33
C GLN A 341 -8.49 11.51 23.81
N SER A 342 -9.75 11.51 24.23
CA SER A 342 -10.56 12.72 24.23
C SER A 342 -11.00 13.06 25.64
N LYS A 343 -10.72 14.30 26.06
CA LYS A 343 -11.01 14.81 27.40
C LYS A 343 -11.33 16.30 27.32
N ASP A 344 -12.33 16.74 28.07
CA ASP A 344 -12.73 18.16 28.19
C ASP A 344 -13.01 18.84 26.83
N GLY A 345 -13.58 18.10 25.88
CA GLY A 345 -13.88 18.59 24.52
C GLY A 345 -12.66 18.70 23.60
N LYS A 346 -11.49 18.24 24.05
CA LYS A 346 -10.24 18.24 23.28
C LYS A 346 -9.91 16.83 22.80
N LEU A 347 -9.24 16.74 21.65
CA LEU A 347 -8.70 15.51 21.08
C LEU A 347 -7.19 15.55 21.18
N GLN A 348 -6.58 14.52 21.75
CA GLN A 348 -5.13 14.38 21.78
C GLN A 348 -4.70 13.36 20.73
N LEU A 349 -3.71 13.73 19.93
CA LEU A 349 -3.11 12.88 18.91
C LEU A 349 -1.60 12.75 19.15
N LEU A 350 -1.05 11.61 18.76
CA LEU A 350 0.37 11.31 18.88
C LEU A 350 0.86 10.50 17.68
N THR A 351 2.01 10.83 17.14
CA THR A 351 2.70 9.95 16.19
C THR A 351 3.33 8.79 16.97
N ILE A 352 3.06 7.57 16.54
CA ILE A 352 3.70 6.38 17.13
C ILE A 352 4.49 5.68 16.03
N ASP A 353 5.79 5.53 16.24
CA ASP A 353 6.67 4.76 15.36
C ASP A 353 7.29 3.60 16.15
N ASP A 354 6.96 2.38 15.74
CA ASP A 354 7.33 1.13 16.43
C ASP A 354 7.19 1.16 17.96
N GLY A 355 6.09 1.76 18.44
CA GLY A 355 5.76 1.84 19.86
C GLY A 355 6.42 3.00 20.60
N VAL A 356 7.25 3.80 19.91
CA VAL A 356 7.87 5.01 20.47
C VAL A 356 6.98 6.22 20.19
N PRO A 357 6.52 6.94 21.23
CA PRO A 357 5.76 8.16 21.07
C PRO A 357 6.65 9.32 20.61
N GLY A 358 6.29 9.91 19.47
CA GLY A 358 7.01 11.03 18.87
C GLY A 358 6.32 12.37 19.14
N PHE A 359 5.91 13.05 18.07
CA PHE A 359 5.27 14.35 18.10
C PHE A 359 3.77 14.24 18.29
N GLY A 360 3.16 15.15 19.05
CA GLY A 360 1.73 15.13 19.34
C GLY A 360 1.07 16.49 19.23
N ALA A 361 -0.26 16.48 19.21
CA ALA A 361 -1.09 17.69 19.19
C ALA A 361 -2.34 17.52 20.04
N THR A 362 -2.64 18.51 20.88
CA THR A 362 -3.94 18.66 21.53
C THR A 362 -4.79 19.60 20.69
N ILE A 363 -5.94 19.11 20.24
CA ILE A 363 -6.84 19.80 19.33
C ILE A 363 -8.10 20.22 20.07
N GLU A 364 -8.37 21.52 20.04
CA GLU A 364 -9.61 22.10 20.54
C GLU A 364 -10.45 22.57 19.35
N PHE A 365 -11.51 21.84 19.05
CA PHE A 365 -12.44 22.18 17.97
C PHE A 365 -13.28 23.40 18.36
N ARG A 366 -13.28 24.42 17.51
CA ARG A 366 -14.11 25.64 17.67
C ARG A 366 -15.33 25.55 16.77
N ARG A 367 -16.29 26.47 16.93
CA ARG A 367 -17.50 26.51 16.08
C ARG A 367 -17.08 26.75 14.62
N GLY A 368 -17.67 25.99 13.70
CA GLY A 368 -17.36 26.06 12.27
C GLY A 368 -16.21 25.13 11.86
N ASN A 369 -15.42 25.56 10.87
CA ASN A 369 -14.29 24.81 10.32
C ASN A 369 -12.96 25.21 10.99
N GLU A 370 -12.97 25.64 12.25
CA GLU A 370 -11.77 26.12 12.95
C GLU A 370 -11.38 25.22 14.12
N ALA A 371 -10.08 25.05 14.34
CA ALA A 371 -9.57 24.35 15.52
C ALA A 371 -8.22 24.92 15.96
N LEU A 372 -7.94 24.87 17.25
CA LEU A 372 -6.63 25.17 17.81
C LEU A 372 -5.82 23.88 17.92
N PHE A 373 -4.60 23.91 17.42
CA PHE A 373 -3.63 22.82 17.53
C PHE A 373 -2.50 23.26 18.46
N SER A 374 -2.45 22.66 19.64
CA SER A 374 -1.38 22.83 20.63
C SER A 374 -0.41 21.66 20.53
N PHE A 375 0.77 21.90 19.95
CA PHE A 375 1.75 20.84 19.70
C PHE A 375 2.61 20.55 20.93
N PHE A 376 2.99 19.28 21.12
CA PHE A 376 3.81 18.81 22.24
C PHE A 376 4.75 17.66 21.82
N PHE A 377 5.74 17.36 22.66
CA PHE A 377 6.67 16.24 22.45
C PHE A 377 6.38 15.10 23.42
N SER A 378 6.28 13.89 22.88
CA SER A 378 6.16 12.57 23.53
C SER A 378 4.93 12.37 24.41
N ASP A 379 4.54 13.34 25.22
CA ASP A 379 3.50 13.26 26.23
C ASP A 379 2.60 14.51 26.18
N PRO A 380 1.26 14.37 26.19
CA PRO A 380 0.32 15.50 26.20
C PRO A 380 0.42 16.42 27.42
N SER A 381 1.01 15.94 28.51
CA SER A 381 1.31 16.72 29.72
C SER A 381 2.56 17.58 29.59
N SER A 382 3.40 17.32 28.57
CA SER A 382 4.54 18.18 28.26
C SER A 382 4.09 19.59 27.92
N PRO A 383 4.87 20.64 28.26
CA PRO A 383 4.58 22.00 27.84
C PRO A 383 4.39 22.09 26.33
N SER A 384 3.34 22.80 25.89
CA SER A 384 3.10 22.98 24.47
C SER A 384 4.24 23.79 23.85
N VAL A 385 4.75 23.31 22.72
CA VAL A 385 5.79 23.96 21.92
C VAL A 385 5.21 25.17 21.18
N GLY A 386 3.91 25.15 20.88
CA GLY A 386 3.16 26.28 20.34
C GLY A 386 1.70 25.93 20.11
N THR A 387 0.83 26.95 20.07
CA THR A 387 -0.60 26.80 19.77
C THR A 387 -0.97 27.64 18.56
N PHE A 388 -1.64 27.02 17.58
CA PHE A 388 -1.92 27.61 16.28
C PHE A 388 -3.36 27.38 15.86
N ILE A 389 -3.92 28.31 15.08
CA ILE A 389 -5.27 28.18 14.55
C ILE A 389 -5.19 27.52 13.18
N TYR A 390 -6.02 26.51 12.96
CA TYR A 390 -6.18 25.84 11.67
C TYR A 390 -7.61 25.98 11.18
N LYS A 391 -7.75 26.14 9.87
CA LYS A 391 -9.02 26.18 9.15
C LYS A 391 -9.16 24.95 8.26
N ARG A 392 -10.24 24.20 8.42
CA ARG A 392 -10.59 23.10 7.53
C ARG A 392 -11.09 23.64 6.20
N THR A 393 -10.35 23.36 5.13
CA THR A 393 -10.61 23.84 3.78
C THR A 393 -11.38 22.84 2.93
N SER A 394 -11.31 21.54 3.26
CA SER A 394 -12.01 20.48 2.54
C SER A 394 -12.32 19.28 3.44
N LEU A 395 -13.36 18.52 3.11
CA LEU A 395 -13.63 17.17 3.66
C LEU A 395 -12.96 16.06 2.84
N GLU A 396 -12.24 16.43 1.78
CA GLU A 396 -11.37 15.50 1.07
C GLU A 396 -10.03 15.37 1.82
N ALA A 397 -9.52 14.15 1.91
CA ALA A 397 -8.19 13.85 2.40
C ALA A 397 -7.58 12.75 1.52
N CYS A 398 -6.34 12.94 1.08
CA CYS A 398 -5.58 11.96 0.31
C CYS A 398 -6.27 11.55 -1.00
N GLY A 399 -7.00 12.48 -1.64
CA GLY A 399 -7.78 12.22 -2.85
C GLY A 399 -9.04 11.35 -2.62
N ARG A 400 -9.52 11.24 -1.37
CA ARG A 400 -10.76 10.55 -0.99
C ARG A 400 -11.71 11.54 -0.34
N ASP A 401 -13.00 11.46 -0.69
CA ASP A 401 -14.06 12.18 0.00
C ASP A 401 -14.36 11.52 1.35
N CYS A 402 -14.31 12.30 2.44
CA CYS A 402 -14.60 11.82 3.81
C CYS A 402 -15.97 12.31 4.32
N SER A 403 -16.81 12.88 3.45
CA SER A 403 -18.12 13.45 3.80
C SER A 403 -19.06 12.47 4.52
N SER A 404 -19.03 11.18 4.18
CA SER A 404 -19.89 10.14 4.75
C SER A 404 -19.54 9.75 6.20
N VAL A 405 -18.33 10.11 6.66
CA VAL A 405 -17.80 9.74 7.98
C VAL A 405 -17.62 10.96 8.89
N CYS A 406 -17.71 12.16 8.33
CA CYS A 406 -17.59 13.41 9.07
C CYS A 406 -18.96 13.90 9.52
N GLU A 407 -19.12 14.14 10.83
CA GLU A 407 -20.26 14.89 11.35
C GLU A 407 -19.81 16.34 11.56
N GLN A 408 -20.54 17.32 11.03
CA GLN A 408 -20.28 18.73 11.35
C GLN A 408 -20.77 19.02 12.78
N LYS A 409 -19.98 19.75 13.57
CA LYS A 409 -20.29 20.09 14.97
C LYS A 409 -20.81 21.52 15.10
#